data_AF-A0A8T5KKY7-F1
#
_entry.id   AF-A0A8T5KKY7-F1
#
_cell.length_a   1.000
_cell.length_b   1.000
_cell.length_c   1.000
_cell.angle_alpha   90.00
_cell.angle_beta   90.00
_cell.angle_gamma   90.00
#
_symmetry.space_group_name_H-M   'P 1'
#
loop_
_entity.id
_entity.type
_entity.pdbx_description
1 polymer ?
#
loop_
_entity_poly.entity_id
_entity_poly.type
_entity_poly.pdbx_seq_one_letter_code
_entity_poly.pdbx_strand_id
1 'polypeptide(L)'
;DEASIDELPQVQGVIFGSPVYYGLPTGKIKAWIDETVKYHGKLTHLVGGAFCSAGGTHTGSETTILALLQACLVHGMIVQGSPHGSHYGVASVGSPDEKEVENCKKLGARVAELIKKLVP
;
A
#
# COMPACT_ATOMS: atom_id res chain seq x y z
N ASP A 1 -13.10 7.12 3.70
CA ASP A 1 -13.86 6.72 4.90
C ASP A 1 -14.94 5.70 4.56
N GLU A 2 -14.65 4.82 3.59
CA GLU A 2 -15.64 3.88 3.03
C GLU A 2 -15.12 2.43 3.01
N ALA A 3 -13.80 2.22 3.05
CA ALA A 3 -13.22 0.88 3.08
C ALA A 3 -13.34 0.29 4.50
N SER A 4 -14.15 -0.76 4.62
CA SER A 4 -14.30 -1.52 5.86
C SER A 4 -13.21 -2.58 5.97
N ILE A 5 -12.65 -2.74 7.17
CA ILE A 5 -11.71 -3.84 7.44
C ILE A 5 -12.38 -5.20 7.23
N ASP A 6 -13.71 -5.29 7.36
CA ASP A 6 -14.46 -6.53 7.17
C ASP A 6 -14.55 -7.00 5.71
N GLU A 7 -14.14 -6.15 4.76
CA GLU A 7 -14.02 -6.51 3.36
C GLU A 7 -12.68 -7.20 3.04
N LEU A 8 -11.66 -7.06 3.91
CA LEU A 8 -10.34 -7.63 3.65
C LEU A 8 -10.35 -9.15 3.39
N PRO A 9 -11.11 -9.99 4.10
CA PRO A 9 -11.17 -11.43 3.80
C PRO A 9 -11.87 -11.77 2.47
N GLN A 10 -12.53 -10.80 1.84
CA GLN A 10 -13.38 -11.00 0.66
C GLN A 10 -12.71 -10.53 -0.65
N VAL A 11 -11.54 -9.88 -0.55
CA VAL A 11 -10.81 -9.34 -1.70
C VAL A 11 -9.49 -10.07 -1.90
N GLN A 12 -8.95 -9.99 -3.13
CA GLN A 12 -7.70 -10.67 -3.48
C GLN A 12 -6.47 -9.76 -3.37
N GLY A 13 -6.67 -8.46 -3.14
CA GLY A 13 -5.58 -7.53 -2.89
C GLY A 13 -6.02 -6.21 -2.28
N VAL A 14 -5.07 -5.52 -1.69
CA VAL A 14 -5.24 -4.22 -1.04
C VAL A 14 -4.01 -3.36 -1.29
N ILE A 15 -4.21 -2.07 -1.55
CA ILE A 15 -3.13 -1.10 -1.69
C ILE A 15 -3.32 -0.02 -0.64
N PHE A 16 -2.41 0.05 0.34
CA PHE A 16 -2.49 1.02 1.41
C PHE A 16 -1.97 2.39 0.99
N GLY A 17 -2.73 3.43 1.31
CA GLY A 17 -2.38 4.82 1.04
C GLY A 17 -2.36 5.65 2.31
N SER A 18 -1.34 6.48 2.49
CA SER A 18 -1.33 7.49 3.54
C SER A 18 -0.52 8.72 3.14
N PRO A 19 -0.92 9.95 3.51
CA PRO A 19 0.02 11.05 3.52
C PRO A 19 1.10 10.80 4.57
N VAL A 20 2.29 11.38 4.35
CA VAL A 20 3.44 11.29 5.26
C VAL A 20 3.23 12.23 6.45
N TYR A 21 3.32 11.69 7.66
CA TYR A 21 3.35 12.43 8.93
C TYR A 21 4.53 11.94 9.76
N TYR A 22 5.50 12.80 10.05
CA TYR A 22 6.75 12.46 10.75
C TYR A 22 7.46 11.22 10.18
N GLY A 23 7.43 11.06 8.85
CA GLY A 23 8.04 9.92 8.16
C GLY A 23 7.30 8.59 8.31
N LEU A 24 6.06 8.62 8.79
CA LEU A 24 5.19 7.45 9.00
C LEU A 24 3.79 7.70 8.41
N PRO A 25 2.95 6.65 8.32
CA PRO A 25 1.54 6.81 8.02
C PRO A 25 0.83 7.68 9.07
N THR A 26 -0.27 8.32 8.67
CA THR A 26 -1.13 9.05 9.60
C THR A 26 -1.64 8.13 10.72
N GLY A 27 -1.95 8.73 11.87
CA GLY A 27 -2.61 8.01 12.96
C GLY A 27 -3.93 7.36 12.53
N LYS A 28 -4.67 7.97 11.60
CA LYS A 28 -5.91 7.43 11.04
C LYS A 28 -5.68 6.12 10.27
N ILE A 29 -4.71 6.11 9.36
CA ILE A 29 -4.37 4.89 8.60
C ILE A 29 -3.77 3.83 9.50
N LYS A 30 -2.93 4.23 10.47
CA LYS A 30 -2.36 3.30 11.44
C LYS A 30 -3.44 2.66 12.32
N ALA A 31 -4.41 3.41 12.81
CA ALA A 31 -5.53 2.89 13.58
C ALA A 31 -6.36 1.88 12.77
N TRP A 32 -6.68 2.22 11.51
CA TRP A 32 -7.38 1.30 10.61
C TRP A 32 -6.61 -0.02 10.42
N ILE A 33 -5.28 0.05 10.21
CA ILE A 33 -4.42 -1.13 10.11
C ILE A 33 -4.41 -1.90 11.45
N ASP A 34 -4.38 -1.23 12.60
CA ASP A 34 -4.36 -1.90 13.90
C ASP A 34 -5.63 -2.71 14.15
N GLU A 35 -6.79 -2.23 13.70
CA GLU A 35 -8.04 -2.98 13.80
C GLU A 35 -8.03 -4.29 12.99
N THR A 36 -7.20 -4.39 11.94
CA THR A 36 -7.06 -5.61 11.13
C THR A 36 -6.40 -6.77 11.90
N VAL A 37 -5.90 -6.56 13.12
CA VAL A 37 -5.37 -7.63 13.99
C VAL A 37 -6.36 -8.78 14.20
N LYS A 38 -7.67 -8.53 14.09
CA LYS A 38 -8.72 -9.57 14.13
C LYS A 38 -8.61 -10.62 13.01
N TYR A 39 -7.88 -10.29 11.93
CA TYR A 39 -7.59 -11.16 10.79
C TYR A 39 -6.13 -11.63 10.75
N HIS A 40 -5.38 -11.48 11.84
CA HIS A 40 -4.00 -11.95 11.89
C HIS A 40 -3.89 -13.43 11.48
N GLY A 41 -2.98 -13.73 10.55
CA GLY A 41 -2.81 -15.07 9.97
C GLY A 41 -3.89 -15.52 8.96
N LYS A 42 -4.91 -14.70 8.70
CA LYS A 42 -6.00 -15.01 7.76
C LYS A 42 -5.90 -14.29 6.41
N LEU A 43 -4.99 -13.32 6.31
CA LEU A 43 -4.83 -12.46 5.15
C LEU A 43 -3.66 -12.87 4.22
N THR A 44 -3.12 -14.07 4.40
CA THR A 44 -1.90 -14.54 3.69
C THR A 44 -2.07 -14.71 2.18
N HIS A 45 -3.32 -14.77 1.69
CA HIS A 45 -3.66 -14.89 0.28
C HIS A 45 -3.72 -13.54 -0.44
N LEU A 46 -3.76 -12.41 0.30
CA LEU A 46 -3.90 -11.10 -0.29
C LEU A 46 -2.60 -10.62 -0.92
N VAL A 47 -2.73 -9.93 -2.06
CA VAL A 47 -1.65 -9.14 -2.65
C VAL A 47 -1.67 -7.73 -2.08
N GLY A 48 -0.55 -7.32 -1.49
CA GLY A 48 -0.37 -6.00 -0.89
C GLY A 48 0.38 -5.02 -1.79
N GLY A 49 0.07 -3.73 -1.62
CA GLY A 49 0.83 -2.61 -2.20
C GLY A 49 0.76 -1.37 -1.32
N ALA A 50 1.56 -0.36 -1.64
CA ALA A 50 1.57 0.90 -0.89
C ALA A 50 1.81 2.14 -1.77
N PHE A 51 1.23 3.25 -1.38
CA PHE A 51 1.51 4.58 -1.93
C PHE A 51 1.42 5.67 -0.85
N CYS A 52 2.00 6.83 -1.10
CA CYS A 52 1.91 7.98 -0.20
C CYS A 52 1.95 9.32 -0.92
N SER A 53 1.63 10.38 -0.20
CA SER A 53 1.89 11.77 -0.61
C SER A 53 2.72 12.46 0.49
N ALA A 54 3.70 13.28 0.10
CA ALA A 54 4.58 13.96 1.03
C ALA A 54 4.64 15.47 0.76
N GLY A 55 5.08 16.24 1.76
CA GLY A 55 5.24 17.70 1.63
C GLY A 55 6.46 18.13 0.82
N GLY A 56 7.40 17.21 0.54
CA GLY A 56 8.62 17.50 -0.20
C GLY A 56 9.40 16.24 -0.58
N THR A 57 10.41 16.39 -1.43
CA THR A 57 11.34 15.31 -1.78
C THR A 57 12.18 14.92 -0.56
N HIS A 58 12.39 13.62 -0.35
CA HIS A 58 13.12 13.05 0.80
C HIS A 58 12.53 13.41 2.19
N THR A 59 11.23 13.67 2.27
CA THR A 59 10.55 14.03 3.54
C THR A 59 9.83 12.85 4.21
N GLY A 60 10.33 11.62 4.01
CA GLY A 60 9.81 10.42 4.67
C GLY A 60 8.82 9.59 3.85
N SER A 61 8.75 9.79 2.53
CA SER A 61 7.93 8.97 1.63
C SER A 61 8.35 7.49 1.66
N GLU A 62 9.64 7.22 1.59
CA GLU A 62 10.17 5.85 1.59
C GLU A 62 9.87 5.13 2.91
N THR A 63 10.13 5.78 4.05
CA THR A 63 9.85 5.19 5.37
C THR A 63 8.36 4.97 5.59
N THR A 64 7.51 5.87 5.10
CA THR A 64 6.05 5.71 5.15
C THR A 64 5.59 4.51 4.32
N ILE A 65 6.07 4.38 3.09
CA ILE A 65 5.78 3.24 2.22
C ILE A 65 6.26 1.94 2.88
N LEU A 66 7.49 1.91 3.38
CA LEU A 66 8.04 0.74 4.07
C LEU A 66 7.23 0.35 5.30
N ALA A 67 6.73 1.31 6.08
CA ALA A 67 5.85 1.03 7.22
C ALA A 67 4.51 0.41 6.80
N LEU A 68 3.91 0.87 5.69
CA LEU A 68 2.70 0.26 5.13
C LEU A 68 2.99 -1.15 4.61
N LEU A 69 4.10 -1.35 3.89
CA LEU A 69 4.51 -2.68 3.43
C LEU A 69 4.85 -3.62 4.58
N GLN A 70 5.42 -3.11 5.68
CA GLN A 70 5.68 -3.89 6.88
C GLN A 70 4.36 -4.46 7.43
N ALA A 71 3.27 -3.70 7.45
CA ALA A 71 1.96 -4.21 7.85
C ALA A 71 1.48 -5.33 6.92
N CYS A 72 1.66 -5.19 5.60
CA CYS A 72 1.37 -6.27 4.64
C CYS A 72 2.15 -7.55 4.97
N LEU A 73 3.47 -7.41 5.17
CA LEU A 73 4.36 -8.53 5.44
C LEU A 73 4.04 -9.22 6.77
N VAL A 74 3.71 -8.47 7.81
CA VAL A 74 3.29 -9.02 9.12
C VAL A 74 1.99 -9.81 9.02
N HIS A 75 1.07 -9.42 8.14
CA HIS A 75 -0.13 -10.20 7.82
C HIS A 75 0.11 -11.41 6.92
N GLY A 76 1.33 -11.57 6.41
CA GLY A 76 1.71 -12.63 5.47
C GLY A 76 1.25 -12.39 4.04
N MET A 77 0.90 -11.15 3.67
CA MET A 77 0.49 -10.79 2.31
C MET A 77 1.65 -10.90 1.33
N ILE A 78 1.32 -11.10 0.06
CA ILE A 78 2.29 -11.16 -1.05
C ILE A 78 2.52 -9.73 -1.58
N VAL A 79 3.75 -9.26 -1.59
CA VAL A 79 4.10 -7.91 -2.05
C VAL A 79 5.07 -7.98 -3.22
N GLN A 80 4.77 -7.26 -4.31
CA GLN A 80 5.66 -7.16 -5.47
C GLN A 80 6.12 -5.72 -5.70
N GLY A 81 7.44 -5.51 -5.61
CA GLY A 81 8.10 -4.26 -5.94
C GLY A 81 8.18 -3.98 -7.45
N SER A 82 8.79 -2.84 -7.81
CA SER A 82 9.12 -2.49 -9.19
C SER A 82 10.64 -2.44 -9.40
N PRO A 83 11.21 -3.04 -10.44
CA PRO A 83 12.63 -2.85 -10.77
C PRO A 83 12.92 -1.48 -11.40
N HIS A 84 11.90 -0.68 -11.75
CA HIS A 84 12.05 0.61 -12.42
C HIS A 84 11.24 1.70 -11.71
N GLY A 85 11.91 2.76 -11.25
CA GLY A 85 11.25 3.93 -10.64
C GLY A 85 10.78 3.69 -9.20
N SER A 86 9.46 3.78 -8.97
CA SER A 86 8.81 3.61 -7.67
C SER A 86 8.96 2.18 -7.11
N HIS A 87 10.16 1.86 -6.60
CA HIS A 87 10.58 0.51 -6.25
C HIS A 87 9.72 -0.14 -5.16
N TYR A 88 9.51 0.58 -4.07
CA TYR A 88 8.73 0.11 -2.91
C TYR A 88 7.23 0.44 -3.06
N GLY A 89 6.91 1.55 -3.70
CA GLY A 89 5.55 2.08 -3.79
C GLY A 89 5.59 3.46 -4.42
N VAL A 90 4.42 4.00 -4.77
CA VAL A 90 4.32 5.29 -5.45
C VAL A 90 4.29 6.42 -4.42
N ALA A 91 5.03 7.49 -4.67
CA ALA A 91 5.03 8.68 -3.83
C ALA A 91 4.77 9.92 -4.69
N SER A 92 3.90 10.81 -4.24
CA SER A 92 3.77 12.16 -4.80
C SER A 92 4.35 13.21 -3.86
N VAL A 93 4.85 14.31 -4.41
CA VAL A 93 5.16 15.52 -3.65
C VAL A 93 4.02 16.51 -3.87
N GLY A 94 3.26 16.81 -2.82
CA GLY A 94 2.01 17.56 -2.96
C GLY A 94 0.99 16.80 -3.81
N SER A 95 0.28 17.55 -4.66
CA SER A 95 -0.71 16.96 -5.58
C SER A 95 0.01 16.19 -6.69
N PRO A 96 -0.47 14.99 -7.06
CA PRO A 96 0.16 14.17 -8.09
C PRO A 96 0.08 14.84 -9.46
N ASP A 97 1.19 14.82 -10.20
CA ASP A 97 1.23 15.18 -11.61
C ASP A 97 0.86 13.98 -12.51
N GLU A 98 0.94 14.15 -13.83
CA GLU A 98 0.65 13.09 -14.81
C GLU A 98 1.53 11.85 -14.63
N LYS A 99 2.79 12.05 -14.26
CA LYS A 99 3.75 10.97 -14.05
C LYS A 99 3.42 10.20 -12.79
N GLU A 100 3.05 10.87 -11.69
CA GLU A 100 2.59 10.18 -10.49
C GLU A 100 1.28 9.42 -10.72
N VAL A 101 0.34 10.00 -11.45
CA VAL A 101 -0.91 9.31 -11.84
C VAL A 101 -0.59 8.05 -12.67
N GLU A 102 0.33 8.15 -13.62
CA GLU A 102 0.75 7.00 -14.42
C GLU A 102 1.45 5.92 -13.58
N ASN A 103 2.27 6.32 -12.60
CA ASN A 103 2.90 5.38 -11.67
C ASN A 103 1.86 4.69 -10.78
N CYS A 104 0.81 5.39 -10.32
CA CYS A 104 -0.31 4.79 -9.61
C CYS A 104 -1.05 3.76 -10.47
N LYS A 105 -1.29 4.05 -11.76
CA LYS A 105 -1.89 3.08 -12.69
C LYS A 105 -1.02 1.83 -12.85
N LYS A 106 0.30 2.01 -13.00
CA LYS A 106 1.26 0.90 -13.09
C LYS A 106 1.31 0.06 -11.82
N LEU A 107 1.21 0.69 -10.64
CA LEU A 107 1.11 -0.03 -9.36
C LEU A 107 -0.17 -0.88 -9.32
N GLY A 108 -1.32 -0.29 -9.65
CA GLY A 108 -2.60 -1.00 -9.69
C GLY A 108 -2.60 -2.16 -10.68
N ALA A 109 -2.10 -1.93 -11.90
CA ALA A 109 -1.98 -2.97 -12.92
C ALA A 109 -1.09 -4.12 -12.45
N ARG A 110 0.07 -3.82 -11.85
CA ARG A 110 0.98 -4.84 -11.31
C ARG A 110 0.32 -5.70 -10.24
N VAL A 111 -0.39 -5.09 -9.29
CA VAL A 111 -1.13 -5.81 -8.25
C VAL A 111 -2.20 -6.71 -8.87
N ALA A 112 -3.00 -6.18 -9.81
CA ALA A 112 -4.04 -6.96 -10.48
C ALA A 112 -3.49 -8.12 -11.33
N GLU A 113 -2.38 -7.90 -12.04
CA GLU A 113 -1.70 -8.95 -12.82
C GLU A 113 -1.13 -10.05 -11.92
N LEU A 114 -0.58 -9.69 -10.76
CA LEU A 114 -0.10 -10.67 -9.80
C LEU A 114 -1.26 -11.49 -9.22
N ILE A 115 -2.38 -10.85 -8.86
CA ILE A 115 -3.59 -11.55 -8.42
C ILE A 115 -4.03 -12.60 -9.46
N LYS A 116 -4.11 -12.21 -10.74
CA LYS A 116 -4.48 -13.14 -11.84
C LYS A 116 -3.54 -14.33 -11.99
N LYS A 117 -2.28 -14.22 -11.55
CA LYS A 117 -1.31 -15.32 -11.59
C LYS A 117 -1.43 -16.26 -10.39
N LEU A 118 -1.91 -15.74 -9.25
CA LEU A 118 -2.05 -16.49 -8.00
C LEU A 118 -3.40 -17.19 -7.88
N VAL A 119 -4.44 -16.63 -8.50
CA VAL A 119 -5.80 -17.17 -8.55
C VAL A 119 -6.11 -17.56 -10.01
N PRO A 120 -5.88 -18.83 -10.41
CA PRO A 120 -6.15 -19.31 -11.77
C PRO A 120 -7.65 -19.34 -12.11
#